data_AF-A0A6L8L0S8-F1
#
_entry.id   AF-A0A6L8L0S8-F1
#
_cell.length_a   1.000
_cell.length_b   1.000
_cell.length_c   1.000
_cell.angle_alpha   90.00
_cell.angle_beta   90.00
_cell.angle_gamma   90.00
#
_symmetry.space_group_name_H-M   'P 1'
#
loop_
_entity.id
_entity.type
_entity.pdbx_description
1 polymer ?
#
loop_
_entity_poly.entity_id
_entity_poly.type
_entity_poly.pdbx_seq_one_letter_code
_entity_poly.pdbx_strand_id
1 'polypeptide(L)'
;MTTYQEYKAKIAELENLAESARKNEISQAKEKVAAIMREHGLTVADLGGVAKVKTSKPRAPVPTKYRDDATGQTWTGRGRAPKWLEGKNKDDYLIK
;
A
#
# COMPACT_ATOMS: atom_id res chain seq x y z
N MET A 1 22.57 49.61 11.09
CA MET A 1 22.66 48.80 9.86
C MET A 1 21.90 47.52 10.11
N THR A 2 20.98 47.14 9.23
CA THR A 2 20.30 45.84 9.32
C THR A 2 21.36 44.75 9.18
N THR A 3 21.40 43.84 10.16
CA THR A 3 22.39 42.79 10.22
C THR A 3 22.06 41.69 9.22
N TYR A 4 23.08 40.96 8.75
CA TYR A 4 22.89 39.82 7.87
C TYR A 4 21.92 38.76 8.43
N GLN A 5 21.85 38.63 9.76
CA GLN A 5 20.90 37.71 10.41
C GLN A 5 19.44 38.17 10.28
N GLU A 6 19.17 39.47 10.37
CA GLU A 6 17.81 40.00 10.17
C GLU A 6 17.31 39.77 8.74
N TYR A 7 18.18 39.89 7.74
CA TYR A 7 17.82 39.56 6.36
C TYR A 7 17.48 38.08 6.18
N LYS A 8 18.24 37.18 6.81
CA LYS A 8 17.93 35.74 6.78
C LYS A 8 16.61 35.41 7.45
N ALA A 9 16.33 36.01 8.61
CA ALA A 9 15.07 35.81 9.31
C ALA A 9 13.87 36.24 8.44
N LYS A 10 14.00 37.38 7.75
CA LYS A 10 12.96 37.91 6.86
C LYS A 10 12.73 37.03 5.62
N ILE A 11 13.78 36.45 5.05
CA ILE A 11 13.67 35.50 3.94
C ILE A 11 12.91 34.24 4.39
N ALA A 12 13.28 33.66 5.52
CA ALA A 12 12.63 32.47 6.04
C ALA A 12 11.14 32.69 6.34
N GLU A 13 10.78 33.87 6.85
CA GLU A 13 9.38 34.25 7.06
C GLU A 13 8.60 34.34 5.74
N LEU A 14 9.18 35.00 4.72
CA LEU A 14 8.57 35.12 3.40
C LEU A 14 8.43 33.76 2.70
N GLU A 15 9.40 32.86 2.84
CA GLU A 15 9.32 31.49 2.30
C GLU A 15 8.19 30.70 2.95
N ASN A 16 8.05 30.76 4.28
CA ASN A 16 6.96 30.07 4.98
C ASN A 16 5.58 30.62 4.57
N LEU A 17 5.49 31.93 4.37
CA LEU A 17 4.28 32.59 3.90
C LEU A 17 3.94 32.17 2.45
N ALA A 18 4.95 32.09 1.58
CA ALA A 18 4.80 31.62 0.21
C ALA A 18 4.40 30.13 0.14
N GLU A 19 4.98 29.27 0.97
CA GLU A 19 4.58 27.86 1.06
C GLU A 19 3.15 27.71 1.57
N SER A 20 2.75 28.51 2.55
CA SER A 20 1.39 28.52 3.09
C SER A 20 0.38 28.97 2.04
N ALA A 21 0.72 30.03 1.27
CA ALA A 21 -0.07 30.48 0.14
C ALA A 21 -0.21 29.38 -0.93
N ARG A 22 0.90 28.75 -1.34
CA ARG A 22 0.87 27.62 -2.29
C ARG A 22 0.02 26.46 -1.80
N LYS A 23 0.13 26.07 -0.54
CA LYS A 23 -0.68 25.00 0.06
C LYS A 23 -2.17 25.34 0.00
N ASN A 24 -2.53 26.60 0.25
CA ASN A 24 -3.91 27.06 0.17
C ASN A 24 -4.41 27.06 -1.28
N GLU A 25 -3.64 27.57 -2.23
CA GLU A 25 -3.96 27.55 -3.67
C GLU A 25 -4.13 26.11 -4.19
N ILE A 26 -3.23 25.20 -3.82
CA ILE A 26 -3.32 23.78 -4.18
C ILE A 26 -4.56 23.15 -3.56
N SER A 27 -4.89 23.47 -2.31
CA SER A 27 -6.08 22.93 -1.64
C SER A 27 -7.37 23.42 -2.30
N GLN A 28 -7.44 24.71 -2.64
CA GLN A 28 -8.56 25.29 -3.40
C GLN A 28 -8.67 24.67 -4.80
N ALA A 29 -7.55 24.47 -5.49
CA ALA A 29 -7.55 23.80 -6.79
C ALA A 29 -8.05 22.36 -6.68
N LYS A 30 -7.60 21.61 -5.67
CA LYS A 30 -8.08 20.24 -5.38
C LYS A 30 -9.57 20.21 -5.10
N GLU A 31 -10.09 21.14 -4.30
CA GLU A 31 -11.52 21.21 -3.98
C GLU A 31 -12.35 21.52 -5.23
N LYS A 32 -11.92 22.46 -6.07
CA LYS A 32 -12.58 22.75 -7.36
C LYS A 32 -12.59 21.53 -8.27
N VAL A 33 -11.45 20.85 -8.42
CA VAL A 33 -11.36 19.63 -9.22
C VAL A 33 -12.26 18.53 -8.64
N ALA A 34 -12.28 18.34 -7.32
CA ALA A 34 -13.15 17.37 -6.66
C ALA A 34 -14.64 17.69 -6.82
N ALA A 35 -15.02 18.98 -6.80
CA ALA A 35 -16.39 19.41 -7.04
C ALA A 35 -16.82 19.07 -8.48
N ILE A 36 -16.00 19.42 -9.47
CA ILE A 36 -16.22 19.10 -10.89
C ILE A 36 -16.29 17.57 -11.07
N MET A 37 -15.40 16.82 -10.42
CA MET A 37 -15.43 15.35 -10.45
C MET A 37 -16.75 14.80 -9.93
N ARG A 38 -17.25 15.31 -8.80
CA ARG A 38 -18.49 14.84 -8.19
C ARG A 38 -19.71 15.19 -9.03
N GLU A 39 -19.74 16.38 -9.63
CA GLU A 39 -20.83 16.85 -10.48
C GLU A 39 -20.96 16.00 -11.75
N HIS A 40 -19.84 15.64 -12.37
CA HIS A 40 -19.82 14.86 -13.60
C HIS A 40 -19.65 13.35 -13.38
N GLY A 41 -19.60 12.89 -12.13
CA GLY A 41 -19.36 11.47 -11.80
C GLY A 41 -18.00 10.95 -12.29
N LEU A 42 -17.02 11.84 -12.47
CA LEU A 42 -15.68 11.49 -12.93
C LEU A 42 -14.85 10.96 -11.77
N THR A 43 -14.12 9.88 -12.00
CA THR A 43 -13.17 9.34 -11.04
C THR A 43 -11.75 9.73 -11.41
N VAL A 44 -10.80 9.58 -10.47
CA VAL A 44 -9.36 9.78 -10.76
C VAL A 44 -8.89 8.86 -11.91
N ALA A 45 -9.60 7.76 -12.17
CA ALA A 45 -9.33 6.89 -13.30
C ALA A 45 -9.73 7.50 -14.66
N ASP A 46 -10.77 8.35 -14.69
CA ASP A 46 -11.24 9.04 -15.91
C ASP A 46 -10.33 10.20 -16.33
N LEU A 47 -9.52 10.74 -15.41
CA LEU A 47 -8.52 11.78 -15.70
C LEU A 47 -7.23 11.26 -16.38
N GLY A 48 -7.21 10.01 -16.84
CA GLY A 48 -6.16 9.50 -17.72
C GLY A 48 -4.87 9.07 -17.02
N GLY A 49 -4.95 8.60 -15.78
CA GLY A 49 -3.80 8.28 -14.95
C GLY A 49 -3.76 6.87 -14.35
N VAL A 50 -4.34 5.86 -14.99
CA VAL A 50 -4.13 4.46 -14.55
C VAL A 50 -4.10 3.52 -15.74
N ALA A 51 -2.89 3.24 -16.23
CA ALA A 51 -2.60 1.90 -16.71
C ALA A 51 -3.16 0.95 -15.65
N LYS A 52 -4.12 0.07 -16.00
CA LYS A 52 -4.71 -0.93 -15.10
C LYS A 52 -3.61 -1.60 -14.30
N VAL A 53 -3.31 -1.10 -13.11
CA VAL A 53 -2.54 -1.84 -12.12
C VAL A 53 -3.54 -2.89 -11.68
N LYS A 54 -3.46 -4.05 -12.32
CA LYS A 54 -4.12 -5.25 -11.85
C LYS A 54 -3.64 -5.42 -10.41
N THR A 55 -4.45 -5.00 -9.45
CA THR A 55 -4.22 -5.29 -8.05
C THR A 55 -4.19 -6.81 -7.97
N SER A 56 -2.98 -7.37 -7.85
CA SER A 56 -2.79 -8.78 -7.58
C SER A 56 -3.40 -8.99 -6.20
N LYS A 57 -4.65 -9.46 -6.19
CA LYS A 57 -5.37 -9.81 -4.97
C LYS A 57 -4.42 -10.67 -4.13
N PRO A 58 -4.08 -10.29 -2.89
CA PRO A 58 -3.17 -11.08 -2.08
C PRO A 58 -3.75 -12.48 -1.97
N ARG A 59 -3.01 -13.48 -2.45
CA ARG A 59 -3.44 -14.89 -2.38
C ARG A 59 -3.65 -15.21 -0.91
N ALA A 60 -4.88 -15.57 -0.55
CA ALA A 60 -5.19 -16.01 0.79
C ALA A 60 -4.25 -17.17 1.18
N PRO A 61 -3.69 -17.15 2.40
CA PRO A 61 -2.86 -18.25 2.87
C PRO A 61 -3.69 -19.54 2.83
N VAL A 62 -3.18 -20.54 2.11
CA VAL A 62 -3.85 -21.84 2.01
C VAL A 62 -3.70 -22.53 3.36
N PRO A 63 -4.80 -23.03 3.97
CA PRO A 63 -4.73 -23.71 5.24
C PRO A 63 -3.80 -24.93 5.14
N THR A 64 -2.99 -25.12 6.18
CA THR A 64 -2.18 -26.32 6.35
C THR A 64 -3.09 -27.54 6.39
N LYS A 65 -2.83 -28.52 5.53
CA LYS A 65 -3.62 -29.75 5.44
C LYS A 65 -2.98 -30.92 6.19
N TYR A 66 -1.66 -30.93 6.32
CA TYR A 66 -0.92 -32.01 6.96
C TYR A 66 0.03 -31.49 8.04
N ARG A 67 0.17 -32.21 9.16
CA ARG A 67 1.11 -31.91 10.25
C ARG A 67 1.78 -33.19 10.74
N ASP A 68 3.07 -33.11 10.99
CA ASP A 68 3.85 -34.16 11.63
C ASP A 68 3.92 -33.90 13.14
N ASP A 69 3.45 -34.85 13.96
CA ASP A 69 3.45 -34.71 15.43
C ASP A 69 4.85 -34.89 16.04
N ALA A 70 5.73 -35.62 15.36
CA ALA A 70 7.09 -35.88 15.84
C ALA A 70 8.03 -34.67 15.67
N THR A 71 7.86 -33.90 14.59
CA THR A 71 8.74 -32.77 14.24
C THR A 71 8.03 -31.41 14.24
N GLY A 72 6.71 -31.39 14.35
CA GLY A 72 5.89 -30.17 14.31
C GLY A 72 5.79 -29.52 12.93
N GLN A 73 6.30 -30.17 11.88
CA GLN A 73 6.30 -29.60 10.53
C GLN A 73 4.92 -29.66 9.88
N THR A 74 4.55 -28.59 9.19
CA THR A 74 3.24 -28.41 8.58
C THR A 74 3.34 -28.29 7.06
N TRP A 75 2.45 -28.95 6.33
CA TRP A 75 2.41 -28.90 4.86
C TRP A 75 0.99 -28.61 4.35
N THR A 76 0.87 -27.65 3.44
CA THR A 76 -0.41 -27.20 2.86
C THR A 76 -0.94 -28.14 1.78
N GLY A 77 -0.21 -29.21 1.44
CA GLY A 77 -0.55 -30.10 0.33
C GLY A 77 -0.29 -29.50 -1.05
N ARG A 78 0.27 -28.28 -1.13
CA ARG A 78 0.69 -27.63 -2.37
C ARG A 78 2.21 -27.67 -2.51
N GLY A 79 2.69 -27.99 -3.72
CA GLY A 79 4.13 -28.04 -4.04
C GLY A 79 4.77 -29.39 -3.76
N ARG A 80 6.11 -29.42 -3.65
CA ARG A 80 6.87 -30.64 -3.34
C ARG A 80 6.55 -31.10 -1.91
N ALA A 81 6.30 -32.40 -1.75
CA ALA A 81 6.09 -32.99 -0.44
C ALA A 81 7.37 -32.88 0.41
N PRO A 82 7.26 -32.57 1.71
CA PRO A 82 8.40 -32.53 2.61
C PRO A 82 8.93 -33.95 2.89
N LYS A 83 10.20 -34.03 3.28
CA LYS A 83 10.93 -35.30 3.45
C LYS A 83 10.31 -36.25 4.47
N TRP A 84 9.58 -35.74 5.47
CA TRP A 84 8.88 -36.57 6.48
C TRP A 84 7.62 -37.27 5.94
N LEU A 85 7.04 -36.76 4.85
CA LEU A 85 5.87 -37.33 4.17
C LEU A 85 6.25 -38.13 2.92
N GLU A 86 7.53 -38.08 2.50
CA GLU A 86 8.05 -38.82 1.35
C GLU A 86 8.09 -40.32 1.68
N GLY A 87 7.28 -41.13 0.99
CA GLY A 87 7.20 -42.58 1.21
C GLY A 87 6.28 -43.04 2.35
N LYS A 88 5.53 -42.13 2.99
CA LYS A 88 4.55 -42.44 4.04
C LYS A 88 3.10 -42.22 3.56
N ASN A 89 2.15 -42.84 4.25
CA ASN A 89 0.73 -42.60 4.03
C ASN A 89 0.38 -41.18 4.48
N LYS A 90 -0.24 -40.41 3.59
CA LYS A 90 -0.49 -38.97 3.79
C LYS A 90 -1.68 -38.74 4.71
N ASP A 91 -2.61 -39.69 4.76
CA ASP A 91 -3.84 -39.61 5.54
C ASP A 91 -3.59 -39.67 7.04
N ASP A 92 -2.52 -40.32 7.50
CA ASP A 92 -2.11 -40.36 8.91
C ASP A 92 -1.68 -38.99 9.46
N TYR A 93 -1.27 -38.08 8.58
CA TYR A 93 -0.78 -36.75 8.93
C TYR A 93 -1.82 -35.66 8.65
N LEU A 94 -3.04 -36.02 8.26
CA LEU A 94 -4.08 -35.08 7.89
C LEU A 94 -4.64 -34.36 9.13
N ILE A 95 -4.56 -33.04 9.14
CA ILE A 95 -5.22 -32.20 10.15
C ILE A 95 -6.69 -32.10 9.74
N LYS A 96 -7.62 -32.56 10.59
CA LYS A 96 -9.06 -32.49 10.37
C LYS A 96 -9.66 -31.22 10.95
#